data_AF-A0A0S1TL67-F1
#
_entry.id   AF-A0A0S1TL67-F1
#
_cell.length_a   1.000
_cell.length_b   1.000
_cell.length_c   1.000
_cell.angle_alpha   90.00
_cell.angle_beta   90.00
_cell.angle_gamma   90.00
#
_symmetry.space_group_name_H-M   'P 1'
#
loop_
_entity.id
_entity.type
_entity.pdbx_description
1 polymer ?
#
loop_
_entity_poly.entity_id
_entity_poly.type
_entity_poly.pdbx_seq_one_letter_code
_entity_poly.pdbx_strand_id
1 'polypeptide(L)' 'MSWINRHLLGTCSGDSGGPLAIDSNNRKILIGATSYGAADGCAAGFPAAYARITSYVSWIQSQ' A
#
# COMPACT_ATOMS: atom_id res chain seq x y z
N MET A 1 -3.40 26.97 1.78
CA MET A 1 -4.24 26.45 2.88
C MET A 1 -4.21 24.93 2.79
N SER A 2 -3.31 24.26 3.50
CA SER A 2 -3.24 22.79 3.55
C SER A 2 -2.95 22.40 4.99
N TRP A 3 -4.01 22.10 5.73
CA TRP A 3 -3.96 21.61 7.11
C TRP A 3 -4.34 20.12 7.20
N ILE A 4 -4.36 19.39 6.08
CA ILE A 4 -4.62 17.96 6.10
C ILE A 4 -3.36 17.28 6.66
N ASN A 5 -3.48 16.79 7.89
CA ASN A 5 -2.48 16.00 8.56
C ASN A 5 -2.34 14.67 7.80
N ARG A 6 -1.36 14.57 6.89
CA ARG A 6 -1.19 13.43 5.98
C ARG A 6 -1.00 12.08 6.67
N HIS A 7 -0.71 12.09 7.96
CA HIS A 7 -0.63 10.89 8.79
C HIS A 7 -1.95 10.14 8.96
N LEU A 8 -3.09 10.76 8.62
CA LEU A 8 -4.41 10.15 8.77
C LEU A 8 -4.95 9.48 7.49
N LEU A 9 -4.22 9.57 6.37
CA LEU A 9 -4.61 9.03 5.07
C LEU A 9 -4.05 7.62 4.87
N GLY A 10 -4.94 6.66 4.71
CA GLY A 10 -4.69 5.28 4.30
C GLY A 10 -5.29 4.98 2.92
N THR A 11 -5.39 3.68 2.60
CA THR A 11 -5.91 3.18 1.32
C THR A 11 -7.44 3.25 1.27
N CYS A 12 -7.99 3.54 0.10
CA CYS A 12 -9.42 3.60 -0.16
C CYS A 12 -9.98 2.38 -0.89
N SER A 13 -11.30 2.26 -0.87
CA SER A 13 -12.04 1.39 -1.80
C SER A 13 -11.65 1.73 -3.24
N GLY A 14 -11.20 0.71 -3.99
CA GLY A 14 -10.70 0.86 -5.35
C GLY A 14 -9.17 0.85 -5.47
N ASP A 15 -8.44 1.07 -4.37
CA ASP A 15 -6.97 0.96 -4.36
C ASP A 15 -6.49 -0.50 -4.26
N SER A 16 -7.39 -1.44 -3.95
CA SER A 16 -7.10 -2.87 -3.80
C SER A 16 -6.35 -3.43 -5.02
N GLY A 17 -5.25 -4.14 -4.76
CA GLY A 17 -4.34 -4.66 -5.79
C GLY A 17 -3.29 -3.65 -6.29
N GLY A 18 -3.43 -2.37 -5.96
CA GLY A 18 -2.47 -1.32 -6.33
C GLY A 18 -1.09 -1.48 -5.66
N PRO A 19 -0.03 -0.90 -6.23
CA PRO A 19 1.34 -1.12 -5.78
C PRO A 19 1.71 -0.30 -4.53
N LEU A 20 2.31 -0.96 -3.54
CA LEU A 20 3.14 -0.32 -2.52
C LEU A 20 4.61 -0.48 -2.92
N ALA A 21 5.26 0.63 -3.24
CA ALA A 21 6.66 0.65 -3.70
C ALA A 21 7.52 1.59 -2.86
N ILE A 22 8.79 1.23 -2.69
CA ILE A 22 9.82 2.08 -2.08
C ILE A 22 10.83 2.51 -3.12
N ASP A 23 11.45 3.68 -2.91
CA ASP A 23 12.63 4.09 -3.66
C ASP A 23 13.89 3.50 -3.00
N SER A 24 14.69 2.78 -3.78
CA SER A 24 15.99 2.28 -3.36
C SER A 24 16.95 2.32 -4.54
N ASN A 25 18.10 2.98 -4.37
CA ASN A 25 19.12 3.12 -5.42
C ASN A 25 18.56 3.62 -6.77
N ASN A 26 17.75 4.68 -6.75
CA ASN A 26 17.06 5.24 -7.93
C ASN A 26 16.15 4.25 -8.67
N ARG A 27 15.68 3.20 -7.99
CA ARG A 27 14.72 2.23 -8.53
C ARG A 27 13.50 2.14 -7.61
N LYS A 28 12.32 2.04 -8.22
CA LYS A 28 11.07 1.69 -7.53
C LYS A 28 11.05 0.19 -7.31
N ILE A 29 11.03 -0.25 -6.06
CA ILE A 29 10.93 -1.66 -5.68
C ILE A 29 9.51 -1.91 -5.17
N LEU A 30 8.78 -2.81 -5.82
CA LEU A 30 7.47 -3.26 -5.38
C LEU A 30 7.62 -4.16 -4.14
N ILE A 31 7.06 -3.73 -3.02
CA ILE A 31 7.16 -4.45 -1.74
C ILE A 31 5.81 -4.96 -1.23
N GLY A 32 4.70 -4.42 -1.74
CA GLY A 32 3.37 -4.83 -1.33
C GLY A 32 2.31 -4.56 -2.40
N ALA A 33 1.15 -5.20 -2.24
CA ALA A 33 -0.07 -4.87 -2.96
C ALA A 33 -1.17 -4.50 -1.96
N THR A 34 -1.90 -3.43 -2.20
CA THR A 34 -2.98 -2.97 -1.31
C THR A 34 -4.01 -4.07 -1.11
N SER A 35 -4.39 -4.36 0.15
CA SER A 35 -5.34 -5.42 0.47
C SER A 35 -6.56 -4.89 1.22
N TYR A 36 -6.33 -4.25 2.37
CA TYR A 36 -7.40 -3.78 3.25
C TYR A 36 -7.17 -2.35 3.70
N GLY A 37 -8.24 -1.55 3.66
CA GLY A 37 -8.33 -0.22 4.24
C GLY A 37 -9.42 -0.18 5.31
N ALA A 38 -9.42 0.88 6.12
CA ALA A 38 -10.35 1.01 7.23
C ALA A 38 -11.81 1.13 6.79
N ALA A 39 -12.71 0.48 7.52
CA ALA A 39 -14.16 0.53 7.25
C ALA A 39 -14.75 1.93 7.48
N ASP A 40 -14.20 2.69 8.42
CA ASP A 40 -14.66 4.04 8.79
C ASP A 40 -14.20 5.13 7.80
N GLY A 41 -13.53 4.73 6.71
CA GLY A 41 -13.04 5.61 5.66
C GLY A 41 -11.53 5.78 5.65
N CYS A 42 -10.99 6.18 4.49
CA CYS A 42 -9.54 6.20 4.25
C CYS A 42 -8.82 7.33 5.00
N ALA A 43 -9.53 8.36 5.46
CA ALA A 43 -8.95 9.46 6.25
C ALA A 43 -9.21 9.29 7.76
N ALA A 44 -9.54 8.07 8.21
CA ALA A 44 -9.88 7.77 9.60
C ALA A 44 -8.65 7.57 10.51
N GLY A 45 -7.42 7.60 9.97
CA GLY A 45 -6.20 7.43 10.76
C GLY A 45 -5.85 6.00 11.17
N PHE A 46 -6.57 5.01 10.63
CA PHE A 46 -6.27 3.60 10.82
C PHE A 46 -5.22 3.10 9.80
N PRO A 47 -4.40 2.10 10.17
CA PRO A 47 -3.41 1.54 9.26
C PRO A 47 -4.08 0.81 8.08
N ALA A 48 -3.45 0.92 6.91
CA ALA A 48 -3.75 0.08 5.75
C ALA A 48 -2.92 -1.21 5.78
N ALA A 49 -3.47 -2.30 5.27
CA ALA A 49 -2.78 -3.58 5.15
C ALA A 49 -2.49 -3.93 3.70
N TYR A 50 -1.33 -4.55 3.49
CA TYR A 50 -0.79 -4.92 2.19
C TYR A 50 -0.42 -6.40 2.16
N ALA A 51 -0.66 -7.06 1.04
CA ALA A 51 -0.06 -8.35 0.76
C ALA A 51 1.45 -8.15 0.56
N ARG A 52 2.27 -8.84 1.35
CA ARG A 52 3.74 -8.70 1.32
C ARG A 52 4.33 -9.42 0.11
N ILE A 53 4.54 -8.70 -0.99
CA ILE A 53 5.03 -9.25 -2.27
C ILE A 53 6.36 -9.99 -2.11
N THR A 54 7.24 -9.53 -1.22
CA THR A 54 8.53 -10.20 -0.95
C THR A 54 8.38 -11.64 -0.43
N SER A 55 7.23 -12.01 0.16
CA SER A 55 6.93 -13.39 0.55
C SER A 55 6.49 -14.28 -0.60
N TYR A 56 6.12 -13.71 -1.76
CA TYR A 56 5.56 -14.42 -2.91
C TYR A 56 6.46 -14.41 -4.15
N VAL A 57 7.67 -13.83 -4.06
CA VAL A 57 8.59 -13.69 -5.21
C VAL A 57 8.84 -15.02 -5.92
N SER A 58 9.04 -16.11 -5.17
CA SER A 58 9.29 -17.44 -5.76
C SER A 58 8.10 -17.94 -6.60
N TRP A 59 6.87 -17.70 -6.16
CA TRP A 59 5.66 -18.09 -6.91
C TRP A 59 5.46 -17.19 -8.15
N ILE A 60 5.72 -15.88 -8.02
CA ILE A 60 5.62 -14.92 -9.14
C ILE A 60 6.63 -15.27 -10.24
N GLN A 61 7.86 -15.63 -9.86
CA GLN A 61 8.93 -15.97 -10.81
C GLN A 61 8.80 -17.36 -11.43
N SER A 62 7.89 -18.20 -10.93
CA SER A 62 7.61 -19.51 -11.52
C SER A 62 6.49 -19.47 -12.57
N GLN A 63 5.97 -18.28 -12.91
CA GLN A 63 5.04 -18.06 -14.02
C GLN A 63 5.83 -17.77 -15.29
#